data_AF-A0A1I4QXF5-F1
#
_entry.id   AF-A0A1I4QXF5-F1
#
_cell.length_a   1.000
_cell.length_b   1.000
_cell.length_c   1.000
_cell.angle_alpha   90.00
_cell.angle_beta   90.00
_cell.angle_gamma   90.00
#
_symmetry.space_group_name_H-M   'P 1'
#
loop_
_entity.id
_entity.type
_entity.pdbx_description
1 polymer ?
#
loop_
_entity_poly.entity_id
_entity_poly.type
_entity_poly.pdbx_seq_one_letter_code
_entity_poly.pdbx_strand_id
1 'polypeptide(L)' 'MQYRIPIPGSYVGLTKDCEDRGRLFKQYVQGYINKTYPEMKLLKIEGMTAICEKKNSLAD' A
#
# COMPACT_ATOMS: atom_id res chain seq x y z
N MET A 1 -11.39 -7.78 9.62
CA MET A 1 -11.79 -7.86 8.20
C MET A 1 -10.62 -7.38 7.34
N GLN A 2 -10.15 -8.17 6.38
CA GLN A 2 -9.09 -7.76 5.46
C GLN A 2 -9.70 -7.30 4.13
N TYR A 3 -9.17 -6.21 3.58
CA TYR A 3 -9.57 -5.61 2.31
C TYR A 3 -8.43 -5.76 1.31
N ARG A 4 -8.79 -6.06 0.06
CA ARG A 4 -7.85 -6.23 -1.05
C ARG A 4 -7.99 -5.02 -1.96
N ILE A 5 -6.94 -4.23 -2.06
CA ILE A 5 -6.93 -2.99 -2.84
C ILE A 5 -5.95 -3.18 -4.01
N PRO A 6 -6.39 -3.03 -5.26
CA PRO A 6 -5.49 -3.12 -6.40
C PRO A 6 -4.48 -1.96 -6.38
N ILE A 7 -3.21 -2.27 -6.64
CA ILE A 7 -2.14 -1.28 -6.72
C ILE A 7 -2.08 -0.73 -8.15
N PRO A 8 -1.98 0.60 -8.34
CA PRO A 8 -1.78 1.17 -9.66
C PRO A 8 -0.52 0.62 -10.35
N GLY A 9 -0.69 0.12 -11.58
CA GLY A 9 0.42 -0.42 -12.39
C GLY A 9 1.56 0.57 -12.64
N SER A 10 1.27 1.87 -12.62
CA SER A 10 2.25 2.94 -12.77
C SER A 10 3.37 2.90 -11.73
N TYR A 11 3.11 2.39 -10.51
CA TYR A 11 4.13 2.31 -9.45
C TYR A 11 5.21 1.26 -9.73
N VAL A 12 4.90 0.27 -10.57
CA VAL A 12 5.89 -0.69 -11.05
C VAL A 12 6.88 -0.01 -11.98
N GLY A 13 6.39 0.89 -12.84
CA GLY A 13 7.22 1.68 -13.76
C GLY A 13 8.10 2.69 -13.03
N LEU A 14 7.54 3.40 -12.05
CA LEU A 14 8.28 4.40 -11.25
C LEU A 14 9.45 3.82 -10.44
N THR A 15 9.44 2.50 -10.21
CA THR A 15 10.44 1.82 -9.39
C THR A 15 11.36 0.90 -10.20
N LYS A 16 11.23 0.87 -11.52
CA LYS A 16 11.85 -0.13 -12.42
C LYS A 16 13.38 -0.15 -12.35
N ASP A 17 14.01 1.02 -12.22
CA ASP A 17 15.47 1.20 -12.29
C ASP A 17 16.08 1.62 -10.94
N CYS A 18 15.36 1.45 -9.83
CA CYS A 18 15.85 1.76 -8.50
C CYS A 18 16.53 0.53 -7.88
N GLU A 19 17.77 0.65 -7.39
CA GLU A 19 18.45 -0.42 -6.65
C GLU A 19 17.61 -0.91 -5.45
N ASP A 20 16.93 0.01 -4.77
CA ASP A 20 16.06 -0.24 -3.62
C ASP A 20 14.58 -0.40 -4.02
N ARG A 21 14.31 -0.98 -5.19
CA ARG A 21 12.96 -1.10 -5.79
C ARG A 21 11.90 -1.58 -4.81
N GLY A 22 12.19 -2.61 -4.01
CA GLY A 22 11.23 -3.16 -3.04
C GLY A 22 10.85 -2.15 -1.94
N ARG A 23 11.83 -1.42 -1.40
CA ARG A 23 11.60 -0.39 -0.38
C ARG A 23 10.80 0.77 -0.95
N LEU A 24 11.20 1.26 -2.12
CA LEU A 24 10.55 2.39 -2.79
C LEU A 24 9.10 2.04 -3.20
N PHE A 25 8.89 0.84 -3.76
CA PHE A 25 7.55 0.35 -4.09
C PHE A 25 6.64 0.30 -2.86
N LYS A 26 7.15 -0.24 -1.74
CA LYS A 26 6.39 -0.27 -0.48
C LYS A 26 6.03 1.14 0.00
N GLN A 27 6.94 2.10 -0.09
CA GLN A 27 6.67 3.50 0.29
C GLN A 27 5.57 4.13 -0.59
N TYR A 28 5.61 3.93 -1.90
CA TYR A 28 4.56 4.42 -2.79
C TYR A 28 3.20 3.80 -2.47
N VAL A 29 3.14 2.48 -2.28
CA VAL A 29 1.90 1.78 -1.92
C VAL A 29 1.37 2.28 -0.58
N GLN A 30 2.24 2.45 0.43
CA GLN A 30 1.82 2.97 1.73
C GLN A 30 1.29 4.40 1.64
N GLY A 31 1.96 5.27 0.87
CA GLY A 31 1.49 6.63 0.62
C GLY A 31 0.14 6.68 -0.11
N TYR A 32 -0.05 5.81 -1.11
CA TYR A 32 -1.33 5.66 -1.81
C TYR A 32 -2.46 5.22 -0.88
N ILE A 33 -2.24 4.17 -0.06
CA ILE A 33 -3.25 3.72 0.89
C ILE A 33 -3.58 4.84 1.89
N ASN A 34 -2.58 5.49 2.47
CA ASN A 34 -2.82 6.56 3.45
C ASN A 34 -3.57 7.76 2.85
N LYS A 35 -3.33 8.09 1.58
CA LYS A 35 -3.95 9.25 0.90
C LYS A 35 -5.35 8.94 0.37
N THR A 36 -5.56 7.76 -0.18
CA THR A 36 -6.84 7.36 -0.82
C THR A 36 -7.79 6.69 0.16
N TYR A 37 -7.26 5.96 1.15
CA TYR A 37 -8.03 5.19 2.14
C TYR A 37 -7.51 5.52 3.56
N PRO A 38 -7.71 6.74 4.06
CA PRO A 38 -7.10 7.21 5.31
C PRO A 38 -7.52 6.38 6.54
N GLU A 39 -8.69 5.77 6.51
CA GLU A 39 -9.21 4.85 7.53
C GLU A 39 -8.59 3.45 7.46
N MET A 40 -7.72 3.17 6.47
CA MET A 40 -7.11 1.86 6.28
C MET A 40 -5.63 1.85 6.62
N LYS A 41 -5.14 0.69 7.04
CA LYS A 41 -3.74 0.41 7.34
C LYS A 41 -3.26 -0.71 6.43
N LEU A 42 -2.15 -0.47 5.73
CA LEU A 42 -1.49 -1.48 4.91
C LEU A 42 -0.86 -2.55 5.82
N LEU A 43 -1.24 -3.81 5.62
CA LEU A 43 -0.69 -4.96 6.32
C LEU A 43 0.47 -5.60 5.54
N LYS A 44 0.21 -5.95 4.28
CA LYS A 44 1.19 -6.57 3.38
C LYS A 44 0.86 -6.28 1.92
N ILE A 45 1.81 -6.59 1.05
CA ILE A 45 1.67 -6.48 -0.40
C ILE A 45 1.86 -7.87 -0.99
N GLU A 46 0.90 -8.33 -1.80
CA GLU A 46 0.93 -9.61 -2.51
C GLU A 46 0.82 -9.34 -4.01
N GLY A 47 1.97 -9.32 -4.69
CA GLY A 47 2.06 -8.92 -6.09
C GLY A 47 1.57 -7.48 -6.28
N MET A 48 0.49 -7.33 -7.06
CA MET A 48 -0.17 -6.04 -7.36
C MET A 48 -1.38 -5.75 -6.46
N THR A 49 -1.48 -6.41 -5.31
CA THR A 49 -2.58 -6.21 -4.36
C THR A 49 -2.03 -5.78 -3.00
N ALA A 50 -2.56 -4.66 -2.48
CA ALA A 50 -2.37 -4.24 -1.10
C ALA A 50 -3.42 -4.91 -0.22
N ILE A 51 -2.97 -5.64 0.80
CA ILE A 51 -3.83 -6.21 1.83
C ILE A 51 -3.89 -5.21 2.98
N CYS A 52 -5.08 -4.74 3.27
CA CYS A 52 -5.32 -3.68 4.26
C CYS A 52 -6.34 -4.12 5.31
N GLU A 53 -6.29 -3.49 6.48
CA GLU A 53 -7.35 -3.54 7.48
C GLU A 53 -7.89 -2.14 7.73
N LYS A 54 -9.13 -2.01 8.23
CA LYS A 54 -9.57 -0.73 8.78
C LYS A 54 -8.80 -0.46 10.06
N LYS A 55 -8.29 0.76 10.22
CA LYS A 55 -7.80 1.28 11.49
C LYS A 55 -8.99 1.20 12.45
N ASN A 56 -8.88 0.37 13.47
CA ASN A 56 -9.85 0.36 14.53
C ASN A 56 -9.70 1.71 15.24
N SER A 57 -10.61 2.66 15.00
CA SER A 57 -10.70 3.87 15.80
C SER A 57 -11.27 3.52 17.17
N LEU A 58 -10.47 2.82 17.97
CA LEU A 58 -10.59 2.83 19.43
C LEU A 58 -9.34 3.54 19.92
N ALA A 59 -9.41 4.87 19.85
CA ALA A 59 -8.75 5.69 20.85
C ALA A 59 -9.71 5.66 22.06
N ASP A 60 -9.41 4.78 23.02
CA ASP A 60 -9.82 4.95 24.42
C ASP A 60 -9.05 6.14 25.01
#